data_AF-H6SS64-F1
#
_entry.id   AF-H6SS64-F1
#
_cell.length_a   1.000
_cell.length_b   1.000
_cell.length_c   1.000
_cell.angle_alpha   90.00
_cell.angle_beta   90.00
_cell.angle_gamma   90.00
#
_symmetry.space_group_name_H-M   'P 1'
#
loop_
_entity.id
_entity.type
_entity.pdbx_description
1 polymer ?
#
loop_
_entity_poly.entity_id
_entity_poly.type
_entity_poly.pdbx_seq_one_letter_code
_entity_poly.pdbx_strand_id
1 'polypeptide(L)'
;MTLKIEEKLYQNRYRVAEGEPHVCIDPSKADSEALKAMVNICPAGCYVATDEGKVEVVPDGCLECGTCRIVCQGTGALQWGYPQGGYGILFKFG
;
A
#
# COMPACT_ATOMS: atom_id res chain seq x y z
N MET A 1 10.19 24.05 1.68
CA MET A 1 9.59 23.05 2.58
C MET A 1 9.39 21.77 1.79
N THR A 2 9.83 20.63 2.32
CA THR A 2 9.52 19.33 1.73
C THR A 2 8.09 18.98 2.12
N LEU A 3 7.19 18.89 1.13
CA LEU A 3 5.81 18.44 1.35
C LEU A 3 5.83 16.98 1.82
N LYS A 4 4.98 16.66 2.80
CA LYS A 4 4.78 15.27 3.21
C LYS A 4 4.02 14.51 2.11
N ILE A 5 4.15 13.19 2.07
CA ILE A 5 3.56 12.41 0.98
C ILE A 5 2.03 12.51 0.99
N GLU A 6 1.42 12.54 2.17
CA GLU A 6 -0.02 12.63 2.38
C GLU A 6 -0.61 13.92 1.78
N GLU A 7 0.13 15.03 1.86
CA GLU A 7 -0.27 16.32 1.26
C GLU A 7 -0.31 16.25 -0.27
N LYS A 8 0.55 15.42 -0.88
CA LYS A 8 0.51 15.16 -2.32
C LYS A 8 -0.63 14.22 -2.69
N LEU A 9 -0.80 13.14 -1.93
CA LEU A 9 -1.87 12.17 -2.17
C LEU A 9 -3.26 12.80 -1.99
N TYR A 10 -3.43 13.78 -1.10
CA TYR A 10 -4.69 14.49 -0.92
C TYR A 10 -5.20 15.21 -2.19
N GLN A 11 -4.31 15.50 -3.15
CA GLN A 11 -4.69 16.11 -4.43
C GLN A 11 -5.33 15.11 -5.39
N ASN A 12 -5.15 13.82 -5.14
CA ASN A 12 -5.77 12.75 -5.89
C ASN A 12 -7.20 12.50 -5.42
N ARG A 13 -8.01 11.91 -6.31
CA ARG A 13 -9.33 11.40 -5.96
C ARG A 13 -9.23 9.91 -5.71
N TYR A 14 -9.76 9.46 -4.58
CA TYR A 14 -9.90 8.04 -4.26
C TYR A 14 -11.37 7.69 -4.08
N ARG A 15 -11.72 6.45 -4.40
CA ARG A 15 -12.97 5.84 -3.95
C ARG A 15 -12.61 4.55 -3.21
N VAL A 16 -12.72 4.56 -1.89
CA VAL A 16 -12.34 3.44 -1.03
C VAL A 16 -13.48 2.42 -0.96
N ALA A 17 -13.13 1.13 -1.08
CA ALA A 17 -14.06 0.01 -0.86
C ALA A 17 -13.96 -0.42 0.60
N GLU A 18 -14.79 0.18 1.45
CA GLU A 18 -14.75 -0.08 2.90
C GLU A 18 -14.97 -1.57 3.21
N GLY A 19 -14.10 -2.14 4.05
CA GLY A 19 -14.16 -3.56 4.42
C GLY A 19 -13.60 -4.53 3.38
N GLU A 20 -13.23 -4.06 2.18
CA GLU A 20 -12.67 -4.88 1.09
C GLU A 20 -11.30 -4.34 0.64
N PRO A 21 -10.26 -4.41 1.50
CA PRO A 21 -8.92 -3.98 1.13
C PRO A 21 -8.37 -4.85 -0.01
N HIS A 22 -7.88 -4.19 -1.07
CA HIS A 22 -7.26 -4.87 -2.21
C HIS A 22 -5.82 -5.36 -1.95
N VAL A 23 -5.23 -4.95 -0.82
CA VAL A 23 -3.92 -5.38 -0.35
C VAL A 23 -4.03 -5.82 1.10
N CYS A 24 -3.60 -7.05 1.38
CA CYS A 24 -3.57 -7.63 2.72
C CYS A 24 -2.21 -8.28 2.99
N ILE A 25 -1.70 -8.12 4.20
CA ILE A 25 -0.49 -8.81 4.67
C ILE A 25 -0.90 -10.14 5.30
N ASP A 26 -0.15 -11.21 5.00
CA ASP A 26 -0.23 -12.47 5.74
C ASP A 26 0.35 -12.25 7.15
N PRO A 27 -0.45 -12.36 8.23
CA PRO A 27 0.00 -12.08 9.59
C PRO A 27 1.19 -12.93 10.04
N SER A 28 1.33 -14.14 9.48
CA SER A 28 2.44 -15.06 9.81
C SER A 28 3.78 -14.64 9.20
N LYS A 29 3.78 -13.67 8.29
CA LYS A 29 4.95 -13.18 7.55
C LYS A 29 5.12 -11.66 7.63
N ALA A 30 4.41 -11.03 8.57
CA ALA A 30 4.36 -9.57 8.71
C ALA A 30 5.72 -8.94 9.04
N ASP A 31 6.70 -9.73 9.49
CA ASP A 31 8.07 -9.34 9.81
C ASP A 31 9.07 -9.59 8.67
N SER A 32 8.61 -10.00 7.48
CA SER A 32 9.50 -10.29 6.36
C SER A 32 10.29 -9.06 5.90
N GLU A 33 11.56 -9.26 5.53
CA GLU A 33 12.42 -8.17 5.04
C GLU A 33 11.86 -7.48 3.79
N ALA A 34 11.12 -8.21 2.95
CA ALA A 34 10.43 -7.63 1.80
C ALA A 34 9.34 -6.63 2.22
N LEU A 35 8.57 -6.91 3.28
CA LEU A 35 7.59 -5.97 3.82
C LEU A 35 8.26 -4.79 4.52
N LYS A 36 9.35 -5.01 5.26
CA LYS A 36 10.11 -3.91 5.88
C LYS A 36 10.65 -2.94 4.84
N ALA A 37 11.11 -3.45 3.69
CA ALA A 37 11.52 -2.62 2.57
C ALA A 37 10.38 -1.70 2.07
N MET A 38 9.12 -2.17 2.11
CA MET A 38 7.95 -1.42 1.65
C MET A 38 7.71 -0.11 2.40
N VAL A 39 8.12 -0.02 3.67
CA VAL A 39 8.05 1.22 4.46
C VAL A 39 8.81 2.37 3.78
N ASN A 40 9.89 2.06 3.05
CA ASN A 40 10.73 3.06 2.40
C ASN A 40 10.43 3.24 0.90
N ILE A 41 9.96 2.18 0.22
CA ILE A 41 9.84 2.18 -1.25
C ILE A 41 8.41 2.32 -1.76
N CYS A 42 7.40 2.20 -0.89
CA CYS A 42 6.03 2.45 -1.30
C CYS A 42 5.87 3.94 -1.65
N PRO A 43 5.54 4.30 -2.91
CA PRO A 43 5.43 5.70 -3.30
C PRO A 43 4.26 6.42 -2.63
N ALA A 44 3.29 5.67 -2.12
CA ALA A 44 2.12 6.18 -1.41
C ALA A 44 2.24 6.11 0.12
N GLY A 45 3.36 5.61 0.66
CA GLY A 45 3.54 5.49 2.11
C GLY A 45 2.53 4.57 2.81
N CYS A 46 1.98 3.57 2.11
CA CYS A 46 0.92 2.70 2.64
C CYS A 46 1.38 1.73 3.75
N TYR A 47 2.68 1.64 4.06
CA TYR A 47 3.23 0.62 4.95
C TYR A 47 3.92 1.27 6.15
N VAL A 48 3.66 0.74 7.34
CA VAL A 48 4.21 1.26 8.60
C VAL A 48 4.83 0.12 9.39
N ALA A 49 6.03 0.33 9.91
CA ALA A 49 6.65 -0.58 10.86
C ALA A 49 6.04 -0.36 12.25
N THR A 50 5.71 -1.46 12.92
CA THR A 50 5.25 -1.49 14.31
C THR A 50 6.44 -1.61 15.26
N ASP A 51 6.24 -1.28 16.53
CA ASP A 51 7.25 -1.44 17.58
C ASP A 51 7.67 -2.91 17.80
N GLU A 52 6.84 -3.86 17.38
CA GLU A 52 7.11 -5.32 17.41
C GLU A 52 7.96 -5.81 16.24
N GLY A 53 8.37 -4.92 15.32
CA GLY A 53 9.16 -5.29 14.13
C GLY A 53 8.36 -5.92 12.99
N LYS A 54 7.03 -5.94 13.11
CA LYS A 54 6.09 -6.32 12.03
C LYS A 54 5.69 -5.10 11.20
N VAL A 55 5.08 -5.33 10.05
CA VAL A 55 4.58 -4.30 9.14
C VAL A 55 3.06 -4.38 9.02
N GLU A 56 2.43 -3.21 9.10
CA GLU A 56 1.01 -3.01 8.80
C GLU A 56 0.82 -2.26 7.48
N VAL A 57 -0.36 -2.37 6.88
CA VAL A 57 -0.70 -1.72 5.61
C VAL A 57 -2.03 -0.96 5.71
N VAL A 58 -2.04 0.28 5.21
CA VAL A 58 -3.25 1.11 5.02
C VAL A 58 -3.37 1.44 3.53
N PRO A 59 -4.14 0.64 2.75
CA PRO A 59 -4.14 0.70 1.30
C PRO A 59 -5.05 1.79 0.71
N ASP A 60 -5.74 2.59 1.52
CA ASP A 60 -6.73 3.59 1.07
C ASP A 60 -6.12 4.67 0.16
N GLY A 61 -4.85 5.00 0.37
CA GLY A 61 -4.08 5.93 -0.48
C GLY A 61 -3.28 5.26 -1.60
N CYS A 62 -3.45 3.96 -1.81
CA CYS A 62 -2.65 3.19 -2.77
C CYS A 62 -2.80 3.73 -4.20
N LEU A 63 -1.68 3.86 -4.90
CA LEU A 63 -1.63 4.29 -6.30
C LEU A 63 -1.76 3.14 -7.31
N GLU A 64 -2.01 1.92 -6.82
CA GLU A 64 -2.13 0.71 -7.65
C GLU A 64 -0.90 0.41 -8.54
N CYS A 65 0.26 0.95 -8.18
CA CYS A 65 1.51 0.84 -8.96
C CYS A 65 2.12 -0.57 -9.02
N GLY A 66 1.74 -1.46 -8.11
CA GLY A 66 2.21 -2.86 -8.09
C GLY A 66 3.62 -3.09 -7.53
N THR A 67 4.35 -2.06 -7.06
CA THR A 67 5.69 -2.24 -6.48
C THR A 67 5.72 -3.30 -5.37
N CYS A 68 4.76 -3.22 -4.44
CA CYS A 68 4.64 -4.18 -3.34
C CYS A 68 4.37 -5.61 -3.82
N ARG A 69 3.54 -5.78 -4.86
CA ARG A 69 3.29 -7.09 -5.46
C ARG A 69 4.58 -7.73 -5.97
N ILE A 70 5.44 -6.96 -6.64
CA ILE A 70 6.69 -7.47 -7.22
C ILE A 70 7.71 -7.77 -6.11
N VAL A 71 7.94 -6.83 -5.19
CA VAL A 71 8.94 -6.97 -4.13
C VAL A 71 8.60 -8.11 -3.17
N CYS A 72 7.33 -8.28 -2.82
CA CYS A 72 6.88 -9.33 -1.90
C CYS A 72 6.52 -10.65 -2.60
N GLN A 73 6.69 -10.76 -3.92
CA GLN A 73 6.31 -11.97 -4.67
C GLN A 73 7.02 -13.22 -4.16
N GLY A 74 8.33 -13.12 -3.86
CA GLY A 74 9.14 -14.25 -3.43
C GLY A 74 8.83 -14.75 -2.01
N THR A 75 8.31 -13.89 -1.14
CA THR A 75 7.94 -14.26 0.24
C THR A 75 6.51 -14.77 0.34
N GLY A 76 5.64 -14.34 -0.58
CA GLY A 76 4.20 -14.56 -0.49
C GLY A 76 3.62 -13.96 0.81
N ALA A 77 4.21 -12.87 1.30
CA ALA A 77 3.74 -12.15 2.49
C ALA A 77 2.59 -11.18 2.21
N LEU A 78 2.23 -11.01 0.94
CA LEU A 78 1.26 -10.04 0.48
C LEU A 78 0.24 -10.71 -0.43
N GLN A 79 -1.04 -10.57 -0.10
CA GLN A 79 -2.13 -10.76 -1.05
C GLN A 79 -2.41 -9.41 -1.70
N TRP A 80 -2.42 -9.38 -3.02
CA TRP A 80 -2.58 -8.15 -3.80
C TRP A 80 -3.47 -8.41 -5.00
N GLY A 81 -4.48 -7.56 -5.18
CA GLY A 81 -5.29 -7.47 -6.39
C GLY A 81 -5.55 -6.01 -6.72
N TYR A 82 -6.14 -5.74 -7.89
CA TYR A 82 -6.72 -4.42 -8.13
C TYR A 82 -7.99 -4.25 -7.27
N PRO A 83 -8.34 -3.02 -6.87
CA PRO A 83 -9.65 -2.72 -6.31
C PRO A 83 -10.78 -3.13 -7.24
N GLN A 84 -11.99 -3.26 -6.70
CA GLN A 84 -13.18 -3.46 -7.52
C GLN A 84 -13.32 -2.33 -8.55
N GLY A 85 -13.87 -2.64 -9.72
CA GLY A 85 -14.09 -1.66 -10.78
C GLY A 85 -14.78 -0.39 -10.28
N GLY A 86 -14.15 0.76 -10.52
CA GLY A 86 -14.63 2.08 -10.08
C GLY A 86 -14.19 2.51 -8.68
N TYR A 87 -13.42 1.68 -7.97
CA TYR A 87 -12.75 1.99 -6.70
C TYR A 87 -11.24 2.22 -6.90
N GLY A 88 -10.55 2.61 -5.84
CA GLY A 88 -9.12 2.89 -5.85
C GLY A 88 -8.77 4.32 -6.25
N ILE A 89 -7.62 4.48 -6.89
CA ILE A 89 -7.13 5.78 -7.38
C ILE A 89 -7.84 6.17 -8.68
N LEU A 90 -8.40 7.38 -8.71
CA LEU A 90 -9.11 7.93 -9.86
C LEU A 90 -8.32 9.11 -10.44
N PHE A 91 -7.38 8.81 -11.34
CA PHE A 91 -6.60 9.82 -12.05
C PHE A 91 -7.50 10.68 -12.93
N LYS A 92 -7.42 12.01 -12.76
CA LYS A 92 -8.21 12.96 -13.55
C LYS A 92 -7.57 13.29 -14.90
N PHE A 93 -6.24 13.36 -14.95
CA PHE A 93 -5.47 13.81 -16.12
C PHE A 93 -4.25 12.96 -16.45
N GLY A 94 -4.12 11.76 -15.85
CA GLY A 94 -2.89 10.98 -15.86
C GLY A 94 -1.94 11.47 -14.79
#